data_AF-A0A7K4H1N0-F1
#
_entry.id   AF-A0A7K4H1N0-F1
#
_cell.length_a   1.000
_cell.length_b   1.000
_cell.length_c   1.000
_cell.angle_alpha   90.00
_cell.angle_beta   90.00
_cell.angle_gamma   90.00
#
_symmetry.space_group_name_H-M   'P 1'
#
loop_
_entity.id
_entity.type
_entity.pdbx_description
1 polymer ?
#
loop_
_entity_poly.entity_id
_entity_poly.type
_entity_poly.pdbx_seq_one_letter_code
_entity_poly.pdbx_strand_id
1 'polypeptide(L)'
;MKINTNSKESELEIYLKIVDIFQDDTVSPENKEIWKNQSIIELMKLLERTQNKAFVTNALILILSLLEDIPPDLYNNRGHNINCISEKDKKSLILNLKNEFLPN
;
A
#
# COMPACT_ATOMS: atom_id res chain seq x y z
N MET A 1 -3.62 -8.62 -7.58
CA MET A 1 -3.72 -10.09 -7.77
C MET A 1 -4.98 -10.43 -8.56
N LYS A 2 -4.95 -11.28 -9.61
CA LYS A 2 -6.19 -11.80 -10.22
C LYS A 2 -6.65 -13.02 -9.41
N ILE A 3 -7.80 -12.92 -8.73
CA ILE A 3 -8.35 -13.97 -7.88
C ILE A 3 -9.39 -14.75 -8.69
N ASN A 4 -9.18 -16.05 -8.87
CA ASN A 4 -10.10 -16.93 -9.58
C ASN A 4 -10.81 -17.82 -8.56
N THR A 5 -12.14 -17.74 -8.47
CA THR A 5 -12.93 -18.25 -7.33
C THR A 5 -13.29 -19.74 -7.39
N ASN A 6 -12.65 -20.54 -8.26
CA ASN A 6 -12.97 -21.96 -8.41
C ASN A 6 -12.02 -22.84 -7.57
N SER A 7 -12.57 -23.51 -6.56
CA SER A 7 -12.00 -24.58 -5.70
C SER A 7 -11.24 -24.17 -4.42
N LYS A 8 -11.14 -25.09 -3.46
CA LYS A 8 -10.35 -24.97 -2.21
C LYS A 8 -8.83 -24.91 -2.47
N GLU A 9 -8.36 -25.41 -3.62
CA GLU A 9 -6.96 -25.21 -4.04
C GLU A 9 -6.63 -23.72 -4.24
N SER A 10 -7.63 -22.88 -4.57
CA SER A 10 -7.44 -21.45 -4.78
C SER A 10 -7.10 -20.65 -3.50
N GLU A 11 -7.50 -21.11 -2.31
CA GLU A 11 -7.30 -20.36 -1.06
C GLU A 11 -5.86 -20.47 -0.56
N LEU A 12 -5.33 -21.69 -0.48
CA LEU A 12 -3.95 -21.93 -0.07
C LEU A 12 -2.96 -21.30 -1.07
N GLU A 13 -3.23 -21.40 -2.37
CA GLU A 13 -2.44 -20.74 -3.41
C GLU A 13 -2.38 -19.23 -3.21
N ILE A 14 -3.48 -18.60 -2.79
CA ILE A 14 -3.52 -17.17 -2.52
C ILE A 14 -2.69 -16.82 -1.28
N TYR A 15 -2.77 -17.62 -0.21
CA TYR A 15 -1.94 -17.40 0.97
C TYR A 15 -0.46 -17.58 0.70
N LEU A 16 -0.09 -18.62 -0.06
CA LEU A 16 1.29 -18.85 -0.49
C LEU A 16 1.78 -17.68 -1.33
N LYS A 17 0.98 -17.23 -2.30
CA LYS A 17 1.34 -16.06 -3.14
C LYS A 17 1.53 -14.78 -2.34
N ILE A 18 0.73 -14.56 -1.30
CA ILE A 18 0.93 -13.45 -0.37
C ILE A 18 2.30 -13.59 0.29
N VAL A 19 2.60 -14.74 0.88
CA VAL A 19 3.87 -15.00 1.58
C VAL A 19 5.08 -14.88 0.63
N ASP A 20 5.01 -15.46 -0.56
CA ASP A 20 6.09 -15.45 -1.56
C ASP A 20 6.53 -14.02 -1.91
N ILE A 21 5.56 -13.12 -2.11
CA ILE A 21 5.86 -11.71 -2.43
C ILE A 21 6.56 -11.00 -1.28
N PHE A 22 6.25 -11.36 -0.03
CA PHE A 22 6.88 -10.75 1.12
C PHE A 22 8.27 -11.32 1.42
N GLN A 23 8.49 -12.60 1.13
CA GLN A 23 9.80 -13.25 1.24
C GLN A 23 10.74 -12.93 0.07
N ASP A 24 10.22 -12.44 -1.05
CA ASP A 24 11.05 -12.08 -2.20
C ASP A 24 11.81 -10.77 -1.97
N ASP A 25 13.09 -10.88 -1.62
CA ASP A 25 14.01 -9.75 -1.43
C ASP A 25 14.35 -9.02 -2.74
N THR A 26 13.99 -9.57 -3.91
CA THR A 26 14.21 -8.91 -5.20
C THR A 26 13.16 -7.83 -5.50
N VAL A 27 12.01 -7.87 -4.82
CA VAL A 27 10.94 -6.87 -4.97
C VAL A 27 11.20 -5.69 -4.05
N SER A 28 11.25 -4.48 -4.61
CA SER A 28 11.47 -3.28 -3.80
C SER A 28 10.33 -3.04 -2.80
N PRO A 29 10.60 -2.40 -1.65
CA PRO A 29 9.57 -2.05 -0.68
C PRO A 29 8.40 -1.27 -1.29
N GLU A 30 8.66 -0.37 -2.25
CA GLU A 30 7.60 0.37 -2.96
C GLU A 30 6.68 -0.54 -3.76
N ASN A 31 7.26 -1.52 -4.45
CA ASN A 31 6.49 -2.46 -5.24
C ASN A 31 5.68 -3.43 -4.36
N LYS A 32 6.22 -3.85 -3.21
CA LYS A 32 5.48 -4.67 -2.22
C LYS A 32 4.24 -3.93 -1.70
N GLU A 33 4.36 -2.63 -1.45
CA GLU A 33 3.23 -1.81 -1.01
C GLU A 33 2.19 -1.56 -2.10
N ILE A 34 2.63 -1.21 -3.31
CA ILE A 34 1.69 -1.04 -4.43
C ILE A 34 0.89 -2.32 -4.61
N TRP A 35 1.56 -3.47 -4.52
CA TRP A 35 0.91 -4.77 -4.58
C TRP A 35 -0.04 -5.01 -3.40
N LYS A 36 0.34 -4.63 -2.16
CA LYS A 36 -0.53 -4.65 -0.97
C LYS A 36 -1.84 -3.93 -1.26
N ASN A 37 -1.74 -2.66 -1.62
CA ASN A 37 -2.89 -1.78 -1.77
C ASN A 37 -3.82 -2.28 -2.87
N GLN A 38 -3.27 -2.71 -4.00
CA GLN A 38 -4.06 -3.33 -5.07
C GLN A 38 -4.74 -4.62 -4.60
N SER A 39 -4.04 -5.46 -3.84
CA SER A 39 -4.58 -6.74 -3.38
C SER A 39 -5.67 -6.55 -2.32
N ILE A 40 -5.54 -5.58 -1.42
CA ILE A 40 -6.59 -5.19 -0.46
C ILE A 40 -7.85 -4.73 -1.23
N ILE A 41 -7.70 -3.86 -2.23
CA ILE A 41 -8.82 -3.38 -3.04
C ILE A 41 -9.56 -4.56 -3.71
N GLU A 42 -8.82 -5.48 -4.33
CA GLU A 42 -9.42 -6.64 -4.99
C GLU A 42 -10.08 -7.60 -3.99
N LEU A 43 -9.48 -7.82 -2.82
CA LEU A 43 -10.08 -8.61 -1.74
C LEU A 43 -11.35 -7.95 -1.18
N MET A 44 -11.37 -6.63 -1.01
CA MET A 44 -12.59 -5.92 -0.58
C MET A 44 -13.72 -6.05 -1.59
N LYS A 45 -13.45 -5.90 -2.89
CA LYS A 45 -14.44 -6.16 -3.95
C LYS A 45 -14.94 -7.61 -3.92
N LEU A 46 -14.07 -8.56 -3.61
CA LEU A 46 -14.42 -9.97 -3.50
C LEU A 46 -15.27 -10.25 -2.26
N LEU A 47 -14.97 -9.59 -1.13
CA LEU A 47 -15.70 -9.73 0.14
C LEU A 47 -17.19 -9.42 -0.01
N GLU A 48 -17.53 -8.43 -0.84
CA GLU A 48 -18.91 -8.04 -1.13
C GLU A 48 -19.70 -9.12 -1.88
N ARG A 49 -19.01 -9.97 -2.65
CA ARG A 49 -19.64 -10.87 -3.64
C ARG A 49 -19.53 -12.35 -3.29
N THR A 50 -18.54 -12.72 -2.48
CA THR A 50 -18.27 -14.13 -2.13
C THR A 50 -19.18 -14.64 -1.01
N GLN A 51 -19.49 -15.93 -1.04
CA GLN A 51 -20.10 -16.62 0.12
C GLN A 51 -19.06 -16.98 1.18
N ASN A 52 -17.80 -17.20 0.79
CA ASN A 52 -16.71 -17.51 1.73
C ASN A 52 -16.05 -16.22 2.24
N LYS A 53 -16.75 -15.52 3.14
CA LYS A 53 -16.23 -14.29 3.75
C LYS A 53 -15.00 -14.55 4.61
N ALA A 54 -14.96 -15.69 5.31
CA ALA A 54 -13.86 -16.07 6.18
C ALA A 54 -12.52 -16.12 5.42
N PHE A 55 -12.51 -16.74 4.24
CA PHE A 55 -11.33 -16.77 3.36
C PHE A 55 -10.78 -15.36 3.08
N VAL A 56 -11.65 -14.44 2.64
CA VAL A 56 -11.26 -13.08 2.26
C VAL A 56 -10.81 -12.27 3.47
N THR A 57 -11.51 -12.41 4.61
CA THR A 57 -11.12 -11.78 5.88
C THR A 57 -9.75 -12.26 6.32
N ASN A 58 -9.48 -13.56 6.27
CA ASN A 58 -8.18 -14.13 6.64
C ASN A 58 -7.06 -13.67 5.69
N ALA A 59 -7.33 -13.56 4.38
CA ALA A 59 -6.38 -13.01 3.41
C ALA A 59 -6.02 -11.55 3.75
N LEU A 60 -7.02 -10.73 4.09
CA LEU A 60 -6.82 -9.35 4.50
C LEU A 60 -6.00 -9.26 5.79
N ILE A 61 -6.31 -10.08 6.79
CA ILE A 61 -5.54 -10.14 8.05
C ILE A 61 -4.09 -10.52 7.76
N LEU A 62 -3.85 -11.53 6.92
CA LEU A 62 -2.50 -11.98 6.57
C LEU A 62 -1.70 -10.86 5.91
N ILE A 63 -2.27 -10.18 4.91
CA ILE A 63 -1.63 -9.04 4.24
C ILE A 63 -1.31 -7.94 5.26
N LEU A 64 -2.28 -7.54 6.09
CA LEU A 64 -2.06 -6.49 7.09
C LEU A 64 -1.03 -6.87 8.16
N SER A 65 -0.88 -8.17 8.45
CA SER A 65 0.08 -8.66 9.45
C SER A 65 1.51 -8.75 8.92
N LEU A 66 1.69 -8.82 7.60
CA LEU A 66 3.00 -9.02 6.95
C LEU A 66 3.65 -7.73 6.47
N LEU A 67 2.95 -6.60 6.55
CA LEU A 67 3.42 -5.32 6.01
C LEU A 67 3.74 -4.33 7.12
N GLU A 68 4.83 -3.60 6.94
CA GLU A 68 5.13 -2.43 7.76
C GLU A 68 4.22 -1.27 7.33
N ASP A 69 3.73 -0.49 8.31
CA ASP A 69 3.00 0.77 8.08
C ASP A 69 3.98 1.84 7.57
N ILE A 70 4.36 1.73 6.30
CA ILE A 70 5.12 2.78 5.64
C ILE A 70 4.13 3.88 5.23
N PRO A 71 4.37 5.15 5.63
CA PRO A 71 3.48 6.25 5.30
C PRO A 71 3.25 6.41 3.79
N PRO A 72 2.01 6.69 3.34
CA PRO A 72 1.69 7.00 1.94
C PRO A 72 2.57 8.10 1.32
N ASP A 73 3.06 9.03 2.15
CA ASP A 73 3.93 10.14 1.76
C ASP A 73 5.31 9.68 1.26
N LEU A 74 5.79 8.51 1.71
CA LEU A 74 7.00 7.89 1.18
C LEU A 74 6.76 7.28 -0.21
N TYR A 75 5.55 6.79 -0.47
CA TYR A 75 5.21 6.07 -1.71
C TYR A 75 4.85 6.96 -2.88
N ASN A 76 3.98 7.95 -2.67
CA ASN A 76 3.42 8.74 -3.78
C ASN A 76 4.29 9.93 -4.19
N ASN A 77 5.03 10.54 -3.25
CA ASN A 77 5.49 11.92 -3.43
C ASN A 77 7.00 12.12 -3.50
N ARG A 78 7.84 11.08 -3.56
CA ARG A 78 9.30 11.26 -3.50
C ARG A 78 9.69 12.23 -2.37
N GLY A 79 9.13 12.04 -1.18
CA GLY A 79 9.40 12.90 -0.03
C GLY A 79 10.92 13.03 0.14
N HIS A 80 11.49 14.14 -0.33
CA HIS A 80 12.89 14.41 -0.09
C HIS A 80 13.00 14.62 1.41
N ASN A 81 13.96 13.93 2.02
CA ASN A 81 14.33 14.23 3.38
C ASN A 81 14.45 15.76 3.51
N ILE A 82 13.79 16.35 4.50
CA ILE A 82 13.80 17.81 4.68
C ILE A 82 15.23 18.38 4.77
N ASN A 83 16.17 17.55 5.21
CA ASN A 83 17.60 17.87 5.25
C ASN A 83 18.25 17.95 3.86
N CYS A 84 17.66 17.34 2.84
CA CYS A 84 18.09 17.39 1.44
C CYS A 84 17.47 18.55 0.64
N ILE A 85 16.52 19.29 1.22
CA ILE A 85 15.92 20.47 0.58
C ILE A 85 16.86 21.66 0.81
N SER A 86 17.15 22.42 -0.24
CA SER A 86 18.01 23.60 -0.10
C SER A 86 17.35 24.67 0.79
N GLU A 87 18.16 25.43 1.53
CA GLU A 87 17.64 26.52 2.37
C GLU A 87 16.88 27.59 1.57
N LYS A 88 17.22 27.74 0.29
CA LYS A 88 16.50 28.64 -0.64
C LYS A 88 15.08 28.14 -0.89
N ASP A 89 14.94 26.85 -1.17
CA ASP A 89 13.63 26.26 -1.49
C ASP A 89 12.74 26.20 -0.25
N LYS A 90 13.31 25.91 0.93
CA LYS A 90 12.57 25.99 2.21
C LYS A 90 12.01 27.38 2.46
N LYS A 91 12.83 28.42 2.27
CA LYS A 91 12.39 29.82 2.43
C LYS A 91 11.29 30.19 1.43
N SER A 92 11.40 29.72 0.18
CA SER A 92 10.37 29.92 -0.84
C SER A 92 9.06 29.23 -0.46
N LEU A 93 9.12 28.00 0.06
CA LEU A 93 7.94 27.25 0.46
C LEU A 93 7.21 27.93 1.62
N ILE A 94 7.96 28.39 2.63
CA ILE A 94 7.42 29.14 3.77
C ILE A 94 6.74 30.43 3.30
N LEU A 95 7.34 31.15 2.35
CA LEU A 95 6.76 32.38 1.82
C LEU A 95 5.44 32.11 1.09
N ASN A 96 5.41 31.06 0.26
CA ASN A 96 4.20 30.65 -0.47
C ASN A 96 3.07 30.27 0.50
N LEU A 97 3.38 29.47 1.54
CA LEU A 97 2.41 29.11 2.57
C LEU A 97 1.89 30.34 3.31
N LYS A 98 2.77 31.25 3.72
CA LYS A 98 2.32 32.50 4.37
C LYS A 98 1.37 33.29 3.46
N ASN A 99 1.68 33.41 2.18
CA ASN A 99 0.85 34.15 1.23
C ASN A 99 -0.52 33.49 1.00
N GLU A 100 -0.60 32.16 1.04
CA GLU A 100 -1.85 31.42 0.90
C GLU A 100 -2.82 31.64 2.07
N PHE A 101 -2.29 31.89 3.27
CA PHE A 101 -3.08 32.11 4.49
C PHE A 101 -3.20 33.58 4.91
N LEU A 102 -2.74 34.53 4.08
CA LEU A 102 -3.07 35.93 4.29
C LEU A 102 -4.51 36.20 3.81
N PRO A 103 -5.35 36.87 4.60
CA PRO A 103 -6.70 37.24 4.16
C PRO A 103 -6.58 38.25 3.01
N ASN A 104 -7.36 38.03 1.95
CA ASN A 104 -7.52 38.99 0.84
C ASN A 104 -7.93 40.38 1.32
#